data_AF-A0A963GNV8-F1
#
_entry.id   AF-A0A963GNV8-F1
#
_cell.length_a   1.000
_cell.length_b   1.000
_cell.length_c   1.000
_cell.angle_alpha   90.00
_cell.angle_beta   90.00
_cell.angle_gamma   90.00
#
_symmetry.space_group_name_H-M   'P 1'
#
loop_
_entity.id
_entity.type
_entity.pdbx_description
1 polymer ?
#
loop_
_entity_poly.entity_id
_entity_poly.type
_entity_poly.pdbx_seq_one_letter_code
_entity_poly.pdbx_strand_id
1 'polypeptide(L)'
;MPDTRRKLPIGIQTFAQIISEGYYYIDKTPLAWRLAENGKYYFLSRPRRFGKSLFLDTLKELFEGNEPLFRGLYIHDRWDWSIRHPVIRLSFGGGVLKSPQHLQESLHRQLDEQERWHELPARYPDLRSRFHDLIARRCEQTGQ
;
A
#
# COMPACT_ATOMS: atom_id res chain seq x y z
N MET A 1 -1.79 27.69 -27.21
CA MET A 1 -1.66 26.97 -25.92
C MET A 1 -0.60 25.90 -26.13
N PRO A 2 0.56 25.92 -25.45
CA PRO A 2 1.49 24.80 -25.57
C PRO A 2 0.75 23.53 -25.11
N ASP A 3 0.85 22.47 -25.91
CA ASP A 3 0.27 21.15 -25.67
C ASP A 3 0.84 20.61 -24.34
N THR A 4 0.13 20.83 -23.24
CA THR A 4 0.61 20.51 -21.87
C THR A 4 0.38 19.03 -21.59
N ARG A 5 1.03 18.18 -22.36
CA ARG A 5 1.07 16.75 -22.11
C ARG A 5 1.69 16.50 -20.73
N ARG A 6 0.98 15.76 -19.90
CA ARG A 6 1.51 15.26 -18.62
C ARG A 6 2.68 14.31 -18.87
N LYS A 7 3.55 14.16 -17.88
CA LYS A 7 4.65 13.19 -17.95
C LYS A 7 4.10 11.77 -17.79
N LEU A 8 4.71 10.79 -18.47
CA LEU A 8 4.44 9.38 -18.21
C LEU A 8 5.19 8.93 -16.94
N PRO A 9 4.57 8.13 -16.05
CA PRO A 9 5.17 7.69 -14.79
C PRO A 9 6.15 6.53 -15.00
N ILE A 10 7.18 6.72 -15.82
CA ILE A 10 8.13 5.66 -16.16
C ILE A 10 8.99 5.35 -14.94
N GLY A 11 8.89 4.12 -14.42
CA GLY A 11 9.65 3.67 -13.26
C GLY A 11 9.07 4.10 -11.90
N ILE A 12 8.05 4.95 -11.88
CA ILE A 12 7.39 5.40 -10.66
C ILE A 12 6.29 4.41 -10.27
N GLN A 13 6.31 3.96 -9.03
CA GLN A 13 5.34 2.99 -8.50
C GLN A 13 4.56 3.53 -7.30
N THR A 14 4.85 4.76 -6.90
CA THR A 14 4.19 5.45 -5.79
C THR A 14 3.01 6.24 -6.31
N PHE A 15 1.81 5.87 -5.89
CA PHE A 15 0.56 6.52 -6.27
C PHE A 15 0.55 7.99 -5.86
N ALA A 16 0.95 8.28 -4.61
CA ALA A 16 1.02 9.65 -4.11
C ALA A 16 1.89 10.55 -5.01
N GLN A 17 3.07 10.07 -5.39
CA GLN A 17 4.00 10.79 -6.28
C GLN A 17 3.38 11.06 -7.66
N ILE A 18 2.74 10.05 -8.26
CA ILE A 18 2.10 10.17 -9.57
C ILE A 18 1.03 11.26 -9.55
N ILE A 19 0.21 11.30 -8.49
CA ILE A 19 -0.86 12.29 -8.35
C ILE A 19 -0.31 13.69 -8.04
N SER A 20 0.59 13.81 -7.05
CA SER A 20 1.10 15.10 -6.59
C SER A 20 1.95 15.81 -7.64
N GLU A 21 2.73 15.06 -8.44
CA GLU A 21 3.58 15.62 -9.49
C GLU A 21 2.87 15.72 -10.86
N GLY A 22 1.58 15.38 -10.93
CA GLY A 22 0.75 15.57 -12.13
C GLY A 22 1.11 14.64 -13.30
N TYR A 23 1.57 13.42 -13.02
CA TYR A 23 1.82 12.41 -14.05
C TYR A 23 0.49 11.88 -14.65
N TYR A 24 0.59 11.21 -15.80
CA TYR A 24 -0.52 10.40 -16.29
C TYR A 24 -0.81 9.23 -15.35
N TYR A 25 -2.05 9.15 -14.87
CA TYR A 25 -2.56 8.04 -14.10
C TYR A 25 -3.81 7.47 -14.79
N ILE A 26 -3.85 6.15 -14.96
CA ILE A 26 -5.05 5.45 -15.43
C ILE A 26 -5.85 5.08 -14.20
N ASP A 27 -7.04 5.66 -14.08
CA ASP A 27 -7.90 5.44 -12.93
C ASP A 27 -8.36 3.99 -12.83
N LYS A 28 -7.78 3.25 -11.88
CA LYS A 28 -8.16 1.87 -11.52
C LYS A 28 -8.97 1.81 -10.22
N THR A 29 -9.36 2.96 -9.68
CA THR A 29 -10.12 3.00 -8.43
C THR A 29 -11.52 2.37 -8.53
N PRO A 30 -12.21 2.27 -9.71
CA PRO A 30 -13.41 1.43 -9.81
C PRO A 30 -13.14 -0.06 -9.52
N LEU A 31 -11.97 -0.56 -9.91
CA LEU A 31 -11.56 -1.93 -9.60
C LEU A 31 -11.23 -2.06 -8.12
N ALA A 32 -10.52 -1.09 -7.54
CA ALA A 32 -10.21 -1.09 -6.10
C ALA A 32 -11.49 -1.16 -5.26
N TRP A 33 -12.49 -0.35 -5.60
CA TRP A 33 -13.80 -0.35 -4.94
C TRP A 33 -14.48 -1.73 -4.99
N ARG A 34 -14.57 -2.33 -6.18
CA ARG A 34 -15.13 -3.69 -6.33
C ARG A 34 -14.38 -4.72 -5.51
N LEU A 35 -13.06 -4.63 -5.43
CA LEU A 35 -12.28 -5.57 -4.62
C LEU A 35 -12.58 -5.39 -3.13
N ALA A 36 -12.71 -4.16 -2.65
CA ALA A 36 -13.04 -3.88 -1.25
C ALA A 36 -14.43 -4.41 -0.85
N GLU A 37 -15.43 -4.33 -1.75
CA GLU A 37 -16.80 -4.73 -1.41
C GLU A 37 -17.06 -6.25 -1.52
N ASN A 38 -16.40 -6.94 -2.46
CA ASN A 38 -16.87 -8.28 -2.88
C ASN A 38 -16.04 -9.45 -2.36
N GLY A 39 -14.95 -9.22 -1.62
CA GLY A 39 -14.06 -10.32 -1.26
C GLY A 39 -13.00 -10.00 -0.24
N LYS A 40 -12.46 -11.06 0.36
CA LYS A 40 -11.50 -10.98 1.48
C LYS A 40 -10.06 -11.23 1.05
N TYR A 41 -9.86 -12.08 0.03
CA TYR A 41 -8.54 -12.51 -0.41
C TYR A 41 -8.44 -12.45 -1.92
N TYR A 42 -7.37 -11.83 -2.42
CA TYR A 42 -7.14 -11.66 -3.84
C TYR A 42 -5.72 -12.04 -4.22
N PHE A 43 -5.60 -12.79 -5.30
CA PHE A 43 -4.33 -13.07 -5.95
C PHE A 43 -4.23 -12.32 -7.27
N LEU A 44 -3.31 -11.35 -7.35
CA LEU A 44 -3.12 -10.52 -8.55
C LEU A 44 -2.07 -11.16 -9.49
N SER A 45 -2.49 -12.12 -10.31
CA SER A 45 -1.61 -12.76 -11.31
C SER A 45 -1.50 -11.92 -12.59
N ARG A 46 -0.33 -11.32 -12.87
CA ARG A 46 0.02 -10.68 -14.18
C ARG A 46 1.53 -10.66 -14.42
N PRO A 47 2.02 -10.49 -15.67
CA PRO A 47 3.47 -10.41 -15.96
C PRO A 47 4.18 -9.21 -15.30
N ARG A 48 5.53 -9.22 -15.32
CA ARG A 48 6.37 -8.14 -14.76
C ARG A 48 6.09 -6.80 -15.47
N ARG A 49 6.09 -5.70 -14.73
CA ARG A 49 5.80 -4.31 -15.19
C ARG A 49 4.36 -3.99 -15.64
N PHE A 50 3.39 -4.85 -15.35
CA PHE A 50 1.96 -4.58 -15.62
C PHE A 50 1.25 -3.73 -14.54
N GLY A 51 2.00 -2.91 -13.80
CA GLY A 51 1.42 -1.96 -12.82
C GLY A 51 0.81 -2.58 -11.56
N LYS A 52 1.14 -3.83 -11.21
CA LYS A 52 0.67 -4.47 -9.98
C LYS A 52 1.14 -3.73 -8.72
N SER A 53 2.43 -3.39 -8.66
CA SER A 53 2.99 -2.66 -7.51
C SER A 53 2.31 -1.31 -7.31
N LEU A 54 2.08 -0.57 -8.41
CA LEU A 54 1.35 0.69 -8.37
C LEU A 54 -0.09 0.49 -7.88
N PHE A 55 -0.78 -0.55 -8.34
CA PHE A 55 -2.15 -0.79 -7.88
C PHE A 55 -2.21 -1.19 -6.41
N LEU A 56 -1.26 -1.99 -5.91
CA LEU A 56 -1.14 -2.28 -4.47
C LEU A 56 -0.84 -1.02 -3.66
N ASP A 57 -0.05 -0.10 -4.22
CA ASP A 57 0.20 1.21 -3.61
C ASP A 57 -1.07 2.06 -3.57
N THR A 58 -1.84 2.14 -4.67
CA THR A 58 -3.16 2.78 -4.68
C THR A 58 -4.10 2.18 -3.63
N LEU A 59 -4.13 0.86 -3.47
CA LEU A 59 -4.93 0.21 -2.43
C LEU A 59 -4.46 0.62 -1.04
N LYS A 60 -3.15 0.61 -0.76
CA LYS A 60 -2.60 1.10 0.52
C LYS A 60 -3.11 2.51 0.82
N GLU A 61 -2.92 3.45 -0.10
CA GLU A 61 -3.31 4.86 0.09
C GLU A 61 -4.83 5.02 0.29
N LEU A 62 -5.63 4.19 -0.38
CA LEU A 62 -7.08 4.18 -0.25
C LEU A 62 -7.52 3.70 1.14
N PHE A 63 -7.02 2.53 1.57
CA PHE A 63 -7.38 1.93 2.85
C PHE A 63 -6.85 2.73 4.04
N GLU A 64 -5.71 3.41 3.90
CA GLU A 64 -5.20 4.34 4.93
C GLU A 64 -5.99 5.66 5.00
N GLY A 65 -6.89 5.92 4.04
CA GLY A 65 -7.76 7.09 4.03
C GLY A 65 -7.09 8.39 3.58
N ASN A 66 -6.13 8.32 2.65
CA ASN A 66 -5.41 9.48 2.14
C ASN A 66 -6.25 10.25 1.07
N GLU A 67 -7.44 10.72 1.47
CA GLU A 67 -8.47 11.37 0.63
C GLU A 67 -7.92 12.37 -0.40
N PRO A 68 -6.99 13.29 -0.08
CA PRO A 68 -6.54 14.28 -1.06
C PRO A 68 -5.93 13.68 -2.34
N LEU A 69 -5.38 12.46 -2.27
CA LEU A 69 -4.81 11.76 -3.42
C LEU A 69 -5.87 11.24 -4.40
N PHE A 70 -7.13 11.14 -3.96
CA PHE A 70 -8.21 10.52 -4.73
C PHE A 70 -9.15 11.55 -5.36
N ARG A 71 -8.97 12.84 -5.10
CA ARG A 71 -9.79 13.92 -5.67
C ARG A 71 -9.83 13.84 -7.20
N GLY A 72 -11.04 13.79 -7.75
CA GLY A 72 -11.27 13.67 -9.19
C GLY A 72 -11.12 12.25 -9.77
N LEU A 73 -10.85 11.25 -8.94
CA LEU A 73 -10.93 9.84 -9.32
C LEU A 73 -12.31 9.26 -9.00
N TYR A 74 -12.67 8.17 -9.67
CA TYR A 74 -13.97 7.53 -9.53
C TYR A 74 -14.35 7.21 -8.07
N ILE A 75 -13.39 6.79 -7.26
CA ILE A 75 -13.68 6.36 -5.88
C ILE A 75 -13.93 7.50 -4.89
N HIS A 76 -13.59 8.75 -5.24
CA HIS A 76 -13.61 9.88 -4.31
C HIS A 76 -14.94 10.01 -3.57
N ASP A 77 -16.05 10.03 -4.30
CA ASP A 77 -17.37 10.24 -3.70
C ASP A 77 -18.06 8.92 -3.29
N ARG A 78 -17.33 7.81 -3.29
CA ARG A 78 -17.84 6.44 -3.07
C ARG A 78 -17.14 5.72 -1.91
N TRP A 79 -16.12 6.34 -1.33
CA TRP A 79 -15.40 5.82 -0.20
C TRP A 79 -15.76 6.58 1.06
N ASP A 80 -15.89 5.88 2.18
CA ASP A 80 -16.07 6.52 3.48
C ASP A 80 -14.71 6.95 4.04
N TRP A 81 -14.35 8.21 3.82
CA TRP A 81 -13.07 8.78 4.28
C TRP A 81 -12.99 8.96 5.80
N SER A 82 -14.09 8.79 6.54
CA SER A 82 -14.06 8.77 8.01
C SER A 82 -13.45 7.47 8.55
N ILE A 83 -13.46 6.41 7.74
CA ILE A 83 -12.90 5.11 8.08
C ILE A 83 -11.45 5.05 7.58
N ARG A 84 -10.54 4.68 8.49
CA ARG A 84 -9.14 4.38 8.16
C ARG A 84 -8.85 2.96 8.59
N HIS A 85 -8.25 2.19 7.70
CA HIS A 85 -7.88 0.81 7.97
C HIS A 85 -6.39 0.69 8.30
N PRO A 86 -6.02 -0.20 9.22
CA PRO A 86 -4.63 -0.52 9.50
C PRO A 86 -4.06 -1.34 8.35
N VAL A 87 -3.29 -0.70 7.46
CA VAL A 87 -2.60 -1.39 6.38
C VAL A 87 -1.20 -1.82 6.85
N ILE A 88 -0.88 -3.10 6.65
CA ILE A 88 0.49 -3.62 6.78
C ILE A 88 0.92 -4.13 5.42
N ARG A 89 2.04 -3.63 4.92
CA ARG A 89 2.58 -3.98 3.61
C ARG A 89 3.91 -4.71 3.75
N LEU A 90 3.95 -5.94 3.24
CA LEU A 90 5.17 -6.73 3.12
C LEU A 90 5.59 -6.81 1.65
N SER A 91 6.88 -6.63 1.38
CA SER A 91 7.46 -6.63 0.04
C SER A 91 8.69 -7.54 -0.02
N PHE A 92 8.63 -8.54 -0.90
CA PHE A 92 9.75 -9.44 -1.22
C PHE A 92 10.35 -9.16 -2.60
N GLY A 93 10.06 -7.99 -3.18
CA GLY A 93 10.50 -7.65 -4.54
C GLY A 93 11.95 -7.15 -4.66
N GLY A 94 12.63 -6.90 -3.54
CA GLY A 94 13.93 -6.24 -3.47
C GLY A 94 15.17 -7.14 -3.54
N GLY A 95 15.02 -8.46 -3.67
CA GLY A 95 16.16 -9.37 -3.73
C GLY A 95 15.75 -10.84 -3.85
N VAL A 96 16.71 -11.70 -4.15
CA VAL A 96 16.50 -13.16 -4.17
C VAL A 96 16.63 -13.68 -2.75
N LEU A 97 15.53 -14.18 -2.19
CA LEU A 97 15.55 -14.91 -0.92
C LEU A 97 16.10 -16.32 -1.18
N LYS A 98 17.35 -16.53 -0.79
CA LYS A 98 18.09 -17.78 -1.08
C LYS A 98 17.98 -18.84 0.02
N SER A 99 17.46 -18.49 1.19
CA SER A 99 17.33 -19.39 2.34
C SER A 99 16.21 -18.95 3.29
N PRO A 100 15.69 -19.86 4.14
CA PRO A 100 14.76 -19.51 5.22
C PRO A 100 15.30 -18.42 6.15
N GLN A 101 16.61 -18.42 6.43
CA GLN A 101 17.27 -17.43 7.27
C GLN A 101 17.20 -16.03 6.65
N HIS A 102 17.51 -15.90 5.35
CA HIS A 102 17.38 -14.60 4.67
C HIS A 102 15.93 -14.11 4.63
N LEU A 103 14.95 -15.01 4.56
CA LEU A 103 13.53 -14.64 4.67
C LEU A 103 13.22 -14.10 6.07
N GLN A 104 13.69 -14.75 7.13
CA GLN A 104 13.50 -14.28 8.51
C GLN A 104 14.14 -12.90 8.73
N GLU A 105 15.36 -12.69 8.27
CA GLU A 105 16.04 -11.38 8.33
C GLU A 105 15.27 -10.31 7.56
N SER A 106 14.77 -10.65 6.36
CA SER A 106 13.95 -9.75 5.56
C SER A 106 12.63 -9.38 6.25
N LEU A 107 12.00 -10.33 6.92
CA LEU A 107 10.79 -10.08 7.70
C LEU A 107 11.09 -9.20 8.92
N HIS A 108 12.16 -9.47 9.67
CA HIS A 108 12.56 -8.64 10.80
C HIS A 108 12.79 -7.19 10.38
N ARG A 109 13.53 -6.97 9.29
CA ARG A 109 13.77 -5.63 8.74
C ARG A 109 12.47 -4.93 8.35
N GLN A 110 11.55 -5.63 7.69
CA GLN A 110 10.27 -5.05 7.29
C GLN A 110 9.42 -4.70 8.51
N LEU A 111 9.39 -5.54 9.56
CA LEU A 111 8.71 -5.19 10.79
C LEU A 111 9.37 -3.98 11.48
N ASP A 112 10.70 -3.89 11.52
CA ASP A 112 11.41 -2.73 12.08
C ASP A 112 11.02 -1.44 11.34
N GLU A 113 10.91 -1.49 10.01
CA GLU A 113 10.51 -0.35 9.17
C GLU A 113 9.06 0.07 9.47
N GLN A 114 8.13 -0.88 9.58
CA GLN A 114 6.72 -0.62 9.90
C GLN A 114 6.56 -0.04 11.31
N GLU A 115 7.25 -0.61 12.29
CA GLU A 115 7.27 -0.14 13.68
C GLU A 115 7.82 1.29 13.79
N ARG A 116 8.90 1.61 13.07
CA ARG A 116 9.44 2.98 13.02
C ARG A 116 8.48 3.94 12.34
N TRP A 117 7.95 3.56 11.18
CA TRP A 117 7.06 4.41 10.39
C TRP A 117 5.76 4.76 11.13
N HIS A 118 5.25 3.85 11.96
CA HIS A 118 4.03 4.05 12.73
C HIS A 118 4.26 4.44 14.19
N GLU A 119 5.51 4.70 14.59
CA GLU A 119 5.90 5.05 15.97
C GLU A 119 5.48 3.98 17.00
N LEU A 120 5.55 2.71 16.60
CA LEU A 120 5.18 1.54 17.39
C LEU A 120 6.43 0.71 17.72
N PRO A 121 7.24 1.07 18.74
CA PRO A 121 8.48 0.33 19.03
C PRO A 121 8.24 -1.15 19.32
N ALA A 122 9.17 -2.01 18.87
CA ALA A 122 9.15 -3.44 19.10
C ALA A 122 9.06 -3.77 20.59
N ARG A 123 8.13 -4.67 20.95
CA ARG A 123 7.96 -5.17 22.33
C ARG A 123 8.46 -6.60 22.53
N TYR A 124 8.67 -7.33 21.44
CA TYR A 124 9.02 -8.75 21.46
C TYR A 124 10.20 -9.02 20.53
N PRO A 125 11.04 -10.04 20.83
CA PRO A 125 12.19 -10.35 19.98
C PRO A 125 11.83 -11.20 18.75
N ASP A 126 10.73 -11.96 18.79
CA ASP A 126 10.37 -12.91 17.74
C ASP A 126 9.36 -12.35 16.72
N LEU A 127 9.44 -12.84 15.48
CA LEU A 127 8.60 -12.37 14.37
C LEU A 127 7.09 -12.53 14.63
N ARG A 128 6.67 -13.64 15.24
CA ARG A 128 5.26 -13.97 15.41
C ARG A 128 4.61 -12.97 16.37
N SER A 129 5.21 -12.80 17.55
CA SER A 129 4.70 -11.89 18.57
C SER A 129 4.76 -10.45 18.09
N ARG A 130 5.84 -10.03 17.40
CA ARG A 130 5.95 -8.70 16.81
C ARG A 130 4.87 -8.43 15.78
N PHE A 131 4.62 -9.36 14.85
CA PHE A 131 3.61 -9.18 13.82
C PHE A 131 2.19 -9.10 14.42
N HIS A 132 1.90 -9.93 15.43
CA HIS A 132 0.62 -9.88 16.15
C HIS A 132 0.45 -8.55 16.91
N ASP A 133 1.47 -8.10 17.65
CA ASP A 133 1.45 -6.81 18.36
C ASP A 133 1.28 -5.63 17.41
N LEU A 134 1.98 -5.66 16.25
CA LEU A 134 1.87 -4.64 15.22
C LEU A 134 0.45 -4.55 14.67
N ILE A 135 -0.20 -5.67 14.36
CA ILE A 135 -1.60 -5.69 13.91
C ILE A 135 -2.51 -5.05 14.97
N ALA A 136 -2.44 -5.54 16.22
CA ALA A 136 -3.31 -5.08 17.29
C ALA A 136 -3.16 -3.56 17.54
N ARG A 137 -1.93 -3.06 17.60
CA ARG A 137 -1.66 -1.64 17.87
C ARG A 137 -2.00 -0.74 16.69
N ARG A 138 -1.89 -1.24 15.45
CA ARG A 138 -2.35 -0.50 14.26
C ARG A 138 -3.88 -0.41 14.23
N CYS A 139 -4.59 -1.48 14.59
CA CYS A 139 -6.03 -1.46 14.80
C CYS A 139 -6.43 -0.39 15.82
N GLU A 140 -5.79 -0.39 17.00
CA GLU A 140 -6.02 0.63 18.05
C GLU A 140 -5.80 2.07 17.54
N GLN A 141 -4.71 2.34 16.81
CA GLN A 141 -4.42 3.67 16.24
C GLN A 141 -5.46 4.15 15.23
N THR A 142 -6.10 3.22 14.51
CA THR A 142 -7.04 3.52 13.43
C THR A 142 -8.50 3.42 13.86
N GLY A 143 -8.77 2.95 15.08
CA GLY A 143 -10.12 2.77 15.61
C GLY A 143 -10.89 1.63 14.92
N GLN A 144 -10.17 0.63 14.41
CA GLN A 144 -10.72 -0.57 13.74
C GLN A 144 -10.52 -1.83 14.56
#